data_AF-A0A1W9M5P4-F1
#
_entry.id   AF-A0A1W9M5P4-F1
#
_cell.length_a   1.000
_cell.length_b   1.000
_cell.length_c   1.000
_cell.angle_alpha   90.00
_cell.angle_beta   90.00
_cell.angle_gamma   90.00
#
_symmetry.space_group_name_H-M   'P 1'
#
loop_
_entity.id
_entity.type
_entity.pdbx_description
1 polymer ?
#
loop_
_entity_poly.entity_id
_entity_poly.type
_entity_poly.pdbx_seq_one_letter_code
_entity_poly.pdbx_strand_id
1 'polypeptide(L)'
;VLDGAFVSTLGKYDIVYSWGVLHHTGKMWKAIENTAGLVSECGMLYIAIYNKADGIALYPDGRFGSSKFWEKEKKFYASLSPSVQNLADYTVMSALIVMYLLTLRNPVKMIQSHKKNYRGMSWRIDIKDWLGGYPYQYASVAEIFAFVKKLGFSLENLRCNNGLLNNEYLFRRISTPENP
;
A
#
# COMPACT_ATOMS: atom_id res chain seq x y z
N VAL A 1 14.53 3.28 2.75
CA VAL A 1 14.14 3.01 4.15
C VAL A 1 14.72 1.71 4.73
N LEU A 2 15.06 0.70 3.92
CA LEU A 2 15.67 -0.53 4.45
C LEU A 2 17.19 -0.47 4.63
N ASP A 3 17.87 0.44 3.94
CA ASP A 3 19.28 0.75 4.19
C ASP A 3 19.40 1.53 5.50
N GLY A 4 19.83 0.85 6.56
CA GLY A 4 19.99 1.44 7.88
C GLY A 4 21.10 2.48 7.96
N ALA A 5 22.19 2.31 7.20
CA ALA A 5 23.29 3.26 7.19
C ALA A 5 22.82 4.59 6.60
N PHE A 6 22.15 4.56 5.45
CA PHE A 6 21.54 5.75 4.87
C PHE A 6 20.46 6.36 5.78
N VAL A 7 19.56 5.55 6.36
CA VAL A 7 18.51 6.09 7.25
C VAL A 7 19.10 6.79 8.48
N SER A 8 20.23 6.30 9.01
CA SER A 8 20.88 6.91 10.17
C SER A 8 21.51 8.29 9.90
N THR A 9 21.76 8.65 8.64
CA THR A 9 22.25 9.99 8.28
C THR A 9 21.15 11.04 8.23
N LEU A 10 19.88 10.61 8.22
CA LEU A 10 18.73 11.50 8.24
C LEU A 10 18.49 12.07 9.65
N GLY A 11 17.88 13.24 9.71
CA GLY A 11 17.49 13.88 10.98
C GLY A 11 16.25 13.25 11.61
N LYS A 12 15.73 13.93 12.64
CA LYS A 12 14.39 13.70 13.17
C LYS A 12 13.43 14.76 12.62
N TYR A 13 12.17 14.39 12.46
CA TYR A 13 11.14 15.23 11.87
C TYR A 13 9.85 15.18 12.68
N ASP A 14 9.16 16.31 12.76
CA ASP A 14 7.89 16.43 13.46
C ASP A 14 6.77 15.64 12.79
N ILE A 15 6.88 15.40 11.49
CA ILE A 15 5.95 14.57 10.72
C ILE A 15 6.74 13.65 9.81
N VAL A 16 6.53 12.34 9.96
CA VAL A 16 7.02 11.33 9.03
C VAL A 16 5.83 10.64 8.38
N TYR A 17 5.77 10.73 7.06
CA TYR A 17 4.63 10.25 6.27
C TYR A 17 5.04 9.16 5.28
N SER A 18 4.27 8.08 5.19
CA SER A 18 4.44 7.07 4.16
C SER A 18 3.12 6.41 3.78
N TRP A 19 2.65 6.68 2.56
CA TRP A 19 1.38 6.14 2.06
C TRP A 19 1.62 5.13 0.95
N GLY A 20 1.26 3.86 1.19
CA GLY A 20 1.30 2.86 0.12
C GLY A 20 2.70 2.35 -0.25
N VAL A 21 3.73 2.52 0.60
CA VAL A 21 5.12 2.18 0.25
C VAL A 21 5.72 1.10 1.15
N LEU A 22 5.59 1.22 2.48
CA LEU A 22 6.34 0.37 3.42
C LEU A 22 6.05 -1.13 3.27
N HIS A 23 4.83 -1.47 2.88
CA HIS A 23 4.38 -2.86 2.67
C HIS A 23 4.83 -3.47 1.33
N HIS A 24 5.41 -2.68 0.43
CA HIS A 24 6.02 -3.16 -0.81
C HIS A 24 7.53 -3.42 -0.66
N THR A 25 8.08 -3.33 0.54
CA THR A 25 9.54 -3.44 0.76
C THR A 25 10.03 -4.88 0.89
N GLY A 26 9.14 -5.86 1.09
CA GLY A 26 9.50 -7.24 1.45
C GLY A 26 9.95 -7.40 2.91
N LYS A 27 10.25 -6.30 3.61
CA LYS A 27 10.61 -6.25 5.04
C LYS A 27 9.79 -5.17 5.77
N MET A 28 8.46 -5.20 5.61
CA MET A 28 7.51 -4.18 6.10
C MET A 28 7.76 -3.78 7.56
N TRP A 29 7.90 -4.72 8.49
CA TRP A 29 8.12 -4.40 9.90
C TRP A 29 9.40 -3.60 10.12
N LYS A 30 10.50 -3.98 9.44
CA LYS A 30 11.76 -3.25 9.51
C LYS A 30 11.64 -1.87 8.86
N ALA A 31 10.89 -1.76 7.76
CA ALA A 31 10.61 -0.48 7.12
C ALA A 31 9.82 0.44 8.07
N ILE A 32 8.77 -0.06 8.73
CA ILE A 32 7.99 0.69 9.71
C ILE A 32 8.87 1.12 10.89
N GLU A 33 9.68 0.23 11.45
CA GLU A 33 10.61 0.55 12.54
C GLU A 33 11.57 1.69 12.15
N ASN A 34 12.21 1.56 10.99
CA ASN A 34 13.14 2.58 10.49
C ASN A 34 12.43 3.92 10.24
N THR A 35 11.22 3.92 9.69
CA THR A 35 10.40 5.12 9.49
C THR A 35 10.00 5.76 10.83
N ALA A 36 9.53 4.97 11.79
CA ALA A 36 9.16 5.43 13.13
C ALA A 36 10.36 6.00 13.90
N GLY A 37 11.56 5.49 13.61
CA GLY A 37 12.81 6.01 14.12
C GLY A 37 13.10 7.45 13.68
N LEU A 38 12.56 7.93 12.56
CA LEU A 38 12.80 9.29 12.06
C LEU A 38 11.90 10.36 12.71
N VAL A 39 10.97 9.97 13.59
CA VAL A 39 10.04 10.89 14.23
C VAL A 39 10.69 11.56 15.44
N SER A 40 10.61 12.89 15.52
CA SER A 40 11.06 13.69 16.69
C SER A 40 10.17 13.43 17.91
N GLU A 41 10.63 13.84 19.09
CA GLU A 41 9.79 13.81 20.29
C GLU A 41 8.49 14.59 20.08
N CYS A 42 7.38 14.07 20.59
CA CYS A 42 6.02 14.58 20.34
C CYS A 42 5.58 14.63 18.86
N GLY A 43 6.42 14.18 17.93
CA GLY A 43 6.13 14.14 16.50
C GLY A 43 5.11 13.07 16.11
N MET A 44 4.71 13.08 14.84
CA MET A 44 3.68 12.23 14.27
C MET A 44 4.22 11.28 13.21
N LEU A 45 3.74 10.04 13.28
CA LEU A 45 3.93 9.02 12.25
C LEU A 45 2.59 8.80 11.54
N TYR A 46 2.54 9.10 10.25
CA TYR A 46 1.37 8.82 9.43
C TYR A 46 1.70 7.79 8.34
N ILE A 47 1.17 6.57 8.49
CA ILE A 47 1.43 5.47 7.56
C ILE A 47 0.14 4.86 7.00
N ALA A 48 0.20 4.37 5.75
CA ALA A 48 -0.86 3.60 5.13
C ALA A 48 -0.37 2.21 4.71
N ILE A 49 -1.00 1.16 5.25
CA ILE A 49 -0.59 -0.24 5.10
C ILE A 49 -1.75 -1.08 4.60
N TYR A 50 -1.51 -2.00 3.64
CA TYR A 50 -2.56 -2.92 3.17
C TYR A 50 -3.20 -3.66 4.35
N ASN A 51 -4.52 -3.62 4.37
CA ASN A 51 -5.32 -4.31 5.35
C ASN A 51 -5.24 -5.83 5.14
N LYS A 52 -5.19 -6.56 6.25
CA LYS A 52 -5.38 -8.01 6.26
C LYS A 52 -6.87 -8.33 6.16
N ALA A 53 -7.28 -8.85 5.02
CA ALA A 53 -8.62 -9.32 4.73
C ALA A 53 -8.56 -10.83 4.46
N ASP A 54 -8.82 -11.64 5.49
CA ASP A 54 -8.69 -13.11 5.40
C ASP A 54 -9.94 -13.79 4.79
N GLY A 55 -11.06 -13.06 4.69
CA GLY A 55 -12.30 -13.56 4.10
C GLY A 55 -12.26 -13.62 2.57
N ILE A 56 -13.10 -14.49 2.00
CA ILE A 56 -13.41 -14.49 0.57
C ILE A 56 -14.62 -13.59 0.37
N ALA A 57 -14.40 -12.41 -0.19
CA ALA A 57 -15.45 -11.46 -0.51
C ALA A 57 -15.19 -10.82 -1.88
N LEU A 58 -16.26 -10.34 -2.50
CA LEU A 58 -16.20 -9.39 -3.62
C LEU A 58 -16.25 -7.98 -3.03
N TYR A 59 -15.19 -7.21 -3.22
CA TYR A 59 -15.08 -5.86 -2.69
C TYR A 59 -15.67 -4.83 -3.66
N PRO A 60 -16.09 -3.65 -3.17
CA PRO A 60 -16.64 -2.58 -4.01
C PRO A 60 -15.71 -2.11 -5.14
N ASP A 61 -14.40 -2.29 -4.99
CA ASP A 61 -13.38 -1.96 -5.99
C ASP A 61 -13.17 -3.07 -7.03
N GLY A 62 -14.00 -4.12 -7.02
CA GLY A 62 -13.99 -5.23 -7.96
C GLY A 62 -12.97 -6.33 -7.64
N ARG A 63 -12.21 -6.20 -6.54
CA ARG A 63 -11.28 -7.24 -6.09
C ARG A 63 -12.05 -8.40 -5.48
N PHE A 64 -11.51 -9.61 -5.62
CA PHE A 64 -12.08 -10.82 -5.04
C PHE A 64 -11.03 -11.60 -4.25
N GLY A 65 -11.45 -12.21 -3.14
CA GLY A 65 -10.62 -13.13 -2.35
C GLY A 65 -9.92 -12.49 -1.15
N SER A 66 -8.94 -13.20 -0.59
CA SER A 66 -8.25 -12.81 0.63
C SER A 66 -6.87 -12.20 0.38
N SER A 67 -6.29 -11.50 1.36
CA SER A 67 -4.93 -10.94 1.27
C SER A 67 -3.88 -12.00 0.88
N LYS A 68 -4.05 -13.23 1.38
CA LYS A 68 -3.18 -14.37 1.03
C LYS A 68 -3.33 -14.81 -0.42
N PHE A 69 -4.54 -14.73 -0.98
CA PHE A 69 -4.75 -14.98 -2.41
C PHE A 69 -4.03 -13.93 -3.26
N TRP A 70 -4.19 -12.66 -2.90
CA TRP A 70 -3.55 -11.54 -3.59
C TRP A 70 -2.03 -11.62 -3.52
N GLU A 71 -1.46 -11.94 -2.36
CA GLU A 71 -0.02 -12.15 -2.21
C GLU A 71 0.53 -13.19 -3.21
N LYS A 72 -0.18 -14.32 -3.34
CA LYS A 72 0.20 -15.38 -4.28
C LYS A 72 0.06 -14.94 -5.74
N GLU A 73 -1.04 -14.27 -6.08
CA GLU A 73 -1.28 -13.74 -7.42
C GLU A 73 -0.18 -12.77 -7.84
N LYS A 74 0.15 -11.79 -7.00
CA LYS A 74 1.20 -10.81 -7.28
C LYS A 74 2.57 -11.46 -7.38
N LYS A 75 2.87 -12.41 -6.49
CA LYS A 75 4.12 -13.19 -6.55
C LYS A 75 4.23 -13.99 -7.84
N PHE A 76 3.13 -14.64 -8.24
CA PHE A 76 3.08 -15.40 -9.49
C PHE A 76 3.34 -14.47 -10.68
N TYR A 77 2.59 -13.37 -10.82
CA TYR A 77 2.80 -12.41 -11.90
C TYR A 77 4.24 -11.89 -11.94
N ALA A 78 4.80 -11.49 -10.78
CA ALA A 78 6.16 -10.98 -10.69
C ALA A 78 7.24 -12.03 -11.06
N SER A 79 6.93 -13.33 -10.94
CA SER A 79 7.83 -14.42 -11.35
C SER A 79 7.80 -14.72 -12.86
N LEU A 80 6.82 -14.19 -13.59
CA LEU A 80 6.69 -14.39 -15.03
C LEU A 80 7.76 -13.61 -15.79
N SER A 81 8.15 -14.12 -16.96
CA SER A 81 9.07 -13.39 -17.85
C SER A 81 8.41 -12.10 -18.39
N PRO A 82 9.20 -11.07 -18.77
CA PRO A 82 8.64 -9.80 -19.25
C PRO A 82 7.66 -9.94 -20.42
N SER A 83 7.88 -10.91 -21.32
CA SER A 83 6.98 -11.17 -22.45
C SER A 83 5.63 -11.73 -22.00
N VAL A 84 5.64 -12.61 -20.99
CA VAL A 84 4.41 -13.20 -20.44
C VAL A 84 3.65 -12.17 -19.59
N GLN A 85 4.35 -11.34 -18.80
CA GLN A 85 3.74 -10.20 -18.11
C GLN A 85 3.04 -9.27 -19.10
N ASN A 86 3.71 -8.94 -20.21
CA ASN A 86 3.14 -8.08 -21.25
C ASN A 86 1.90 -8.70 -21.91
N LEU A 87 1.89 -10.02 -22.14
CA LEU A 87 0.71 -10.73 -22.63
C LEU A 87 -0.45 -10.68 -21.62
N ALA A 88 -0.16 -10.87 -20.33
CA ALA A 88 -1.15 -10.75 -19.27
C ALA A 88 -1.72 -9.32 -19.18
N ASP A 89 -0.86 -8.29 -19.27
CA ASP A 89 -1.26 -6.88 -19.31
C ASP A 89 -2.24 -6.62 -20.46
N TYR A 90 -1.91 -7.04 -21.68
CA TYR A 90 -2.79 -6.87 -22.83
C TYR A 90 -4.10 -7.65 -22.71
N THR A 91 -4.07 -8.83 -22.09
CA THR A 91 -5.27 -9.64 -21.83
C THR A 91 -6.22 -8.89 -20.91
N VAL A 92 -5.71 -8.34 -19.80
CA VAL A 92 -6.50 -7.54 -18.85
C VAL A 92 -6.99 -6.24 -19.49
N MET A 93 -6.13 -5.54 -20.24
CA MET A 93 -6.51 -4.33 -20.99
C MET A 93 -7.67 -4.62 -21.94
N SER A 94 -7.61 -5.75 -22.68
CA SER A 94 -8.66 -6.16 -23.61
C SER A 94 -9.97 -6.47 -22.87
N ALA A 95 -9.90 -7.17 -21.75
CA ALA A 95 -11.07 -7.45 -20.91
C ALA A 95 -11.73 -6.17 -20.36
N LEU A 96 -10.94 -5.17 -19.94
CA LEU A 96 -11.44 -3.88 -19.49
C LEU A 96 -12.10 -3.09 -20.61
N ILE A 97 -11.55 -3.12 -21.83
CA ILE A 97 -12.18 -2.50 -23.01
C ILE A 97 -13.52 -3.16 -23.30
N VAL A 98 -13.60 -4.49 -23.28
CA VAL A 98 -14.87 -5.22 -23.44
C VAL A 98 -15.86 -4.82 -22.36
N MET A 99 -15.43 -4.72 -21.10
CA MET A 99 -16.29 -4.28 -19.99
C MET A 99 -16.82 -2.84 -20.21
N TYR A 100 -15.99 -1.92 -20.70
CA TYR A 100 -16.44 -0.57 -21.04
C TYR A 100 -17.52 -0.60 -22.13
N LEU A 101 -17.33 -1.39 -23.18
CA LEU A 101 -18.32 -1.54 -24.25
C LEU A 101 -19.65 -2.13 -23.73
N LEU A 102 -19.58 -3.20 -22.93
CA LEU A 102 -20.76 -3.84 -22.33
C LEU A 102 -21.52 -2.91 -21.36
N THR A 103 -20.81 -1.97 -20.73
CA THR A 103 -21.40 -0.96 -19.83
C THR A 103 -21.72 0.36 -20.54
N LEU A 104 -21.68 0.38 -21.87
CA LEU A 104 -21.97 1.54 -22.73
C LEU A 104 -21.07 2.76 -22.43
N ARG A 105 -19.87 2.53 -21.88
CA ARG A 105 -18.85 3.54 -21.64
C ARG A 105 -17.89 3.59 -22.82
N ASN A 106 -17.61 4.79 -23.33
CA ASN A 106 -16.67 4.98 -24.44
C ASN A 106 -15.22 4.64 -23.99
N PRO A 107 -14.59 3.58 -24.52
CA PRO A 107 -13.25 3.16 -24.08
C PRO A 107 -12.17 4.22 -24.33
N VAL A 108 -12.22 4.92 -25.47
CA VAL A 108 -11.26 5.98 -25.83
C VAL A 108 -11.31 7.10 -24.78
N LYS A 109 -12.52 7.54 -24.42
CA LYS A 109 -12.71 8.59 -23.40
C LYS A 109 -12.23 8.12 -22.03
N MET A 110 -12.51 6.87 -21.65
CA MET A 110 -12.03 6.30 -20.38
C MET A 110 -10.50 6.30 -20.31
N ILE A 111 -9.83 5.83 -21.36
CA ILE A 111 -8.36 5.74 -21.41
C ILE A 111 -7.71 7.13 -21.45
N GLN A 112 -8.22 8.06 -22.27
CA GLN A 112 -7.67 9.41 -22.40
C GLN A 112 -7.83 10.23 -21.12
N SER A 113 -8.98 10.11 -20.44
CA SER A 113 -9.23 10.82 -19.19
C SER A 113 -8.55 10.18 -17.98
N HIS A 114 -8.11 8.90 -18.07
CA HIS A 114 -7.51 8.16 -16.96
C HIS A 114 -6.35 8.93 -16.31
N LYS A 115 -5.41 9.43 -17.11
CA LYS A 115 -4.23 10.15 -16.61
C LYS A 115 -4.61 11.39 -15.80
N LYS A 116 -5.63 12.12 -16.25
CA LYS A 116 -6.13 13.31 -15.55
C LYS A 116 -6.85 12.93 -14.25
N ASN A 117 -7.60 11.84 -14.27
CA ASN A 117 -8.42 11.40 -13.14
C ASN A 117 -7.60 10.68 -12.06
N TYR A 118 -6.48 10.04 -12.41
CA TYR A 118 -5.71 9.17 -11.52
C TYR A 118 -4.27 9.65 -11.34
N ARG A 119 -4.07 10.73 -10.56
CA ARG A 119 -2.77 11.20 -10.04
C ARG A 119 -1.62 11.23 -11.09
N GLY A 120 -1.93 11.43 -12.37
CA GLY A 120 -0.96 11.44 -13.46
C GLY A 120 -0.50 10.07 -13.98
N MET A 121 -1.04 8.96 -13.48
CA MET A 121 -0.71 7.61 -13.95
C MET A 121 -1.36 7.30 -15.30
N SER A 122 -0.56 6.75 -16.22
CA SER A 122 -1.13 6.26 -17.49
C SER A 122 -1.95 5.00 -17.26
N TRP A 123 -3.00 4.81 -18.06
CA TRP A 123 -3.92 3.67 -17.93
C TRP A 123 -3.20 2.31 -17.95
N ARG A 124 -2.24 2.13 -18.86
CA ARG A 124 -1.48 0.87 -18.96
C ARG A 124 -0.53 0.66 -17.78
N ILE A 125 0.15 1.70 -17.31
CA ILE A 125 1.05 1.60 -16.16
C ILE A 125 0.25 1.24 -14.91
N ASP A 126 -0.92 1.85 -14.72
CA ASP A 126 -1.80 1.57 -13.59
C ASP A 126 -2.28 0.11 -13.58
N ILE A 127 -2.62 -0.46 -14.75
CA ILE A 127 -2.95 -1.89 -14.88
C ILE A 127 -1.74 -2.77 -14.52
N LYS A 128 -0.58 -2.43 -15.05
CA LYS A 128 0.65 -3.18 -14.79
C LYS A 128 1.01 -3.15 -13.30
N ASP A 129 0.90 -2.00 -12.65
CA ASP A 129 1.13 -1.84 -11.21
C ASP A 129 0.08 -2.60 -10.39
N TRP A 130 -1.18 -2.58 -10.83
CA TRP A 130 -2.26 -3.36 -10.20
C TRP A 130 -1.96 -4.85 -10.24
N LEU A 131 -1.45 -5.40 -11.35
CA LEU A 131 -1.06 -6.80 -11.50
C LEU A 131 0.28 -7.12 -10.81
N GLY A 132 1.22 -6.18 -10.85
CA GLY A 132 2.62 -6.39 -10.51
C GLY A 132 3.05 -5.89 -9.14
N GLY A 133 2.14 -5.36 -8.31
CA GLY A 133 2.42 -4.81 -6.97
C GLY A 133 2.93 -5.82 -5.92
N TYR A 134 4.05 -6.48 -6.21
CA TYR A 134 4.80 -7.37 -5.34
C TYR A 134 6.15 -6.73 -4.96
N PRO A 135 6.68 -6.91 -3.73
CA PRO A 135 6.12 -7.62 -2.57
C PRO A 135 4.75 -7.10 -2.13
N TYR A 136 3.86 -7.99 -1.71
CA TYR A 136 2.54 -7.64 -1.16
C TYR A 136 2.52 -8.06 0.31
N GLN A 137 2.85 -7.14 1.21
CA GLN A 137 2.74 -7.36 2.66
C GLN A 137 1.48 -6.67 3.18
N TYR A 138 0.90 -7.20 4.25
CA TYR A 138 -0.35 -6.72 4.81
C TYR A 138 -0.35 -7.00 6.31
N ALA A 139 -1.15 -6.24 7.04
CA ALA A 139 -1.32 -6.43 8.47
C ALA A 139 -2.73 -6.00 8.90
N SER A 140 -3.23 -6.67 9.92
CA SER A 140 -4.42 -6.23 10.64
C SER A 140 -4.12 -4.95 11.43
N VAL A 141 -5.18 -4.22 11.76
CA VAL A 141 -5.12 -3.05 12.65
C VAL A 141 -4.43 -3.41 13.97
N ALA A 142 -4.76 -4.57 14.55
CA ALA A 142 -4.21 -5.02 15.81
C ALA A 142 -2.70 -5.27 15.74
N GLU A 143 -2.21 -5.89 14.65
CA GLU A 143 -0.78 -6.13 14.44
C GLU A 143 0.00 -4.81 14.30
N ILE A 144 -0.50 -3.85 13.49
CA ILE A 144 0.13 -2.52 13.33
C ILE A 144 0.13 -1.76 14.66
N PHE A 145 -1.02 -1.69 15.34
CA PHE A 145 -1.15 -1.00 16.61
C PHE A 145 -0.20 -1.59 17.67
N ALA A 146 -0.20 -2.91 17.84
CA ALA A 146 0.66 -3.57 18.81
C ALA A 146 2.15 -3.37 18.51
N PHE A 147 2.53 -3.38 17.24
CA PHE A 147 3.92 -3.14 16.82
C PHE A 147 4.35 -1.69 17.08
N VAL A 148 3.60 -0.72 16.58
CA VAL A 148 3.95 0.70 16.69
C VAL A 148 3.86 1.19 18.14
N LYS A 149 2.94 0.66 18.94
CA LYS A 149 2.88 0.93 20.39
C LYS A 149 4.16 0.56 21.12
N LYS A 150 4.78 -0.58 20.78
CA LYS A 150 6.08 -1.00 21.36
C LYS A 150 7.22 -0.04 21.01
N LEU A 151 7.08 0.75 19.95
CA LEU A 151 8.05 1.76 19.53
C LEU A 151 7.87 3.11 20.25
N GLY A 152 6.98 3.21 21.25
CA GLY A 152 6.75 4.43 22.02
C GLY A 152 5.75 5.39 21.40
N PHE A 153 4.75 4.86 20.69
CA PHE A 153 3.72 5.66 20.02
C PHE A 153 2.32 5.36 20.57
N SER A 154 1.45 6.37 20.53
CA SER A 154 0.03 6.29 20.80
C SER A 154 -0.76 6.50 19.51
N LEU A 155 -1.87 5.78 19.32
CA LEU A 155 -2.73 5.92 18.15
C LEU A 155 -3.66 7.12 18.35
N GLU A 156 -3.64 8.07 17.44
CA GLU A 156 -4.53 9.25 17.49
C GLU A 156 -5.70 9.14 16.54
N ASN A 157 -5.47 8.58 15.35
CA ASN A 157 -6.52 8.42 14.35
C ASN A 157 -6.30 7.15 13.54
N LEU A 158 -7.39 6.53 13.14
CA LEU A 158 -7.42 5.32 12.33
C LEU A 158 -8.56 5.44 11.33
N ARG A 159 -8.22 5.29 10.05
CA ARG A 159 -9.20 5.07 9.00
C ARG A 159 -9.03 3.66 8.45
N CYS A 160 -10.04 2.84 8.70
CA CYS A 160 -10.12 1.49 8.19
C CYS A 160 -10.75 1.48 6.80
N ASN A 161 -10.27 0.57 5.95
CA ASN A 161 -10.96 0.18 4.73
C ASN A 161 -11.52 -1.23 4.87
N ASN A 162 -12.74 -1.42 4.37
CA ASN A 162 -13.34 -2.74 4.31
C ASN A 162 -12.83 -3.44 3.04
N GLY A 163 -11.78 -4.24 3.19
CA GLY A 163 -11.22 -5.07 2.12
C GLY A 163 -9.70 -5.06 2.04
N LEU A 164 -9.18 -5.09 0.81
CA LEU A 164 -7.74 -5.30 0.52
C LEU A 164 -6.94 -3.99 0.36
N LEU A 165 -7.61 -2.85 0.53
CA LEU A 165 -6.99 -1.53 0.43
C LEU A 165 -6.21 -1.18 1.70
N ASN A 166 -5.59 0.00 1.71
CA ASN A 166 -4.79 0.45 2.85
C ASN A 166 -5.68 0.85 4.03
N ASN A 167 -5.33 0.44 5.24
CA ASN A 167 -5.72 1.20 6.43
C ASN A 167 -4.73 2.34 6.63
N GLU A 168 -5.21 3.47 7.12
CA GLU A 168 -4.45 4.69 7.37
C GLU A 168 -4.36 4.92 8.88
N TYR A 169 -3.15 5.09 9.39
CA TYR A 169 -2.87 5.18 10.82
C TYR A 169 -2.09 6.46 11.13
N LEU A 170 -2.62 7.28 12.02
CA LEU A 170 -1.93 8.42 12.60
C LEU A 170 -1.54 8.10 14.04
N PHE A 171 -0.24 8.11 14.29
CA PHE A 171 0.33 7.89 15.61
C PHE A 171 1.09 9.13 16.08
N ARG A 172 1.09 9.36 17.39
CA ARG A 172 1.93 10.36 18.05
C ARG A 172 2.97 9.71 18.94
N ARG A 173 4.22 10.15 18.83
CA ARG A 173 5.32 9.71 19.69
C ARG A 173 5.07 10.21 21.11
N ILE A 174 5.07 9.29 22.07
CA ILE A 174 4.88 9.60 23.48
C ILE A 174 6.17 10.27 23.97
N SER A 175 6.06 11.39 24.67
CA SER A 175 7.20 11.97 25.38
C SER A 175 7.64 11.02 26.48
N THR A 176 8.93 10.71 26.54
CA THR A 176 9.51 10.19 27.79
C THR A 176 9.31 11.28 28.84
N PRO A 177 8.69 10.99 30.00
CA PRO A 177 8.68 11.96 31.08
C PRO A 177 10.13 12.29 31.41
N GLU A 178 10.46 13.59 31.44
CA GLU A 178 11.71 14.05 32.03
C GLU A 178 11.75 13.48 33.46
N ASN A 179 12.75 12.66 33.77
CA ASN A 179 13.01 12.30 35.16
C ASN A 179 13.32 13.61 35.89
N PRO A 180 12.59 13.93 36.98
CA PRO A 180 12.86 15.12 37.78
C PRO A 180 14.26 15.10 38.40
#